data_AF-A0A087USM4-F1
#
_entry.id   AF-A0A087USM4-F1
#
_cell.length_a   1.000
_cell.length_b   1.000
_cell.length_c   1.000
_cell.angle_alpha   90.00
_cell.angle_beta   90.00
_cell.angle_gamma   90.00
#
_symmetry.space_group_name_H-M   'P 1'
#
loop_
_entity.id
_entity.type
_entity.pdbx_description
1 polymer ?
#
loop_
_entity_poly.entity_id
_entity_poly.type
_entity_poly.pdbx_seq_one_letter_code
_entity_poly.pdbx_strand_id
1 'polypeptide(L)'
;MKSLECLPWHYMSLDDTEALLNLYYSSSDHNLLSEQTQNVFDCDLQFLKLVCCMSTKAHMSYHSNSKQLLFLHKYITALSTFIESKKESVLKDPSKFKIVLPSLLKDVEEIIAEVIKPEEQINAALPLTREILCFLNDLSDPQLVKHAVDSVVSWLNTRPQSLLLLPCLQTACQCLNSVAVMVTIAECCLVTRFNTEILEPNEANSIWQLVSSCFQVPLNISDNFAHSCVNQCAHLTLYCYILNRTSKFTSVGSKKLLLQSLIDWIRRSELSEKNESKCLLLWDKVLELCIMLAHDDELQVVQKALSFFCSHLSLLGEDKIGNVLLAAVGLGQPSPLSVNFRFLCRVMSAFILLQIPENASVRLEAMASGYLPVTDNSGGPYQPSRSSEPSPSSSAQKALINLKGLLKNKAYSALRAQINDAIQYAINPRHCLL
;
A
#
# COMPACT_ATOMS: atom_id res chain seq x y z
N MET A 1 -31.12 -23.70 20.15
CA MET A 1 -30.81 -22.50 19.34
C MET A 1 -32.03 -21.76 18.84
N LYS A 2 -32.86 -22.27 17.90
CA LYS A 2 -34.03 -21.53 17.37
C LYS A 2 -35.01 -20.97 18.43
N SER A 3 -35.25 -21.71 19.51
CA SER A 3 -36.10 -21.22 20.63
C SER A 3 -35.45 -20.09 21.43
N LEU A 4 -34.12 -20.05 21.49
CA LEU A 4 -33.36 -19.00 22.18
C LEU A 4 -33.29 -17.73 21.36
N GLU A 5 -33.28 -17.82 20.03
CA GLU A 5 -33.27 -16.65 19.12
C GLU A 5 -34.51 -15.75 19.33
N CYS A 6 -35.65 -16.32 19.73
CA CYS A 6 -36.89 -15.58 19.97
C CYS A 6 -36.96 -14.90 21.34
N LEU A 7 -35.98 -15.12 22.23
CA LEU A 7 -35.99 -14.53 23.58
C LEU A 7 -35.44 -13.10 23.55
N PRO A 8 -35.95 -12.19 24.41
CA PRO A 8 -35.62 -10.78 24.33
C PRO A 8 -34.32 -10.47 25.10
N TRP A 9 -33.20 -11.08 24.67
CA TRP A 9 -31.87 -10.90 25.29
C TRP A 9 -31.40 -9.45 25.33
N HIS A 10 -31.98 -8.62 24.48
CA HIS A 10 -31.76 -7.19 24.46
C HIS A 10 -32.14 -6.48 25.78
N TYR A 11 -33.05 -7.05 26.58
CA TYR A 11 -33.38 -6.54 27.92
C TYR A 11 -32.38 -6.91 29.02
N MET A 12 -31.49 -7.89 28.79
CA MET A 12 -30.46 -8.23 29.77
C MET A 12 -29.55 -7.01 29.99
N SER A 13 -29.22 -6.67 31.23
CA SER A 13 -28.34 -5.54 31.50
C SER A 13 -26.91 -5.82 31.04
N LEU A 14 -26.08 -4.78 30.92
CA LEU A 14 -24.66 -4.95 30.61
C LEU A 14 -23.94 -5.72 31.74
N ASP A 15 -24.27 -5.43 32.99
CA ASP A 15 -23.69 -6.09 34.17
C ASP A 15 -24.03 -7.59 34.22
N ASP A 16 -25.29 -7.96 33.93
CA ASP A 16 -25.70 -9.36 33.86
C ASP A 16 -25.02 -10.09 32.70
N THR A 17 -24.83 -9.39 31.57
CA THR A 17 -24.11 -9.92 30.41
C THR A 17 -22.65 -10.18 30.77
N GLU A 18 -22.00 -9.26 31.49
CA GLU A 18 -20.63 -9.44 31.97
C GLU A 18 -20.51 -10.60 32.96
N ALA A 19 -21.43 -10.70 33.91
CA ALA A 19 -21.46 -11.81 34.87
C ALA A 19 -21.58 -13.17 34.17
N LEU A 20 -22.44 -13.26 33.14
CA LEU A 20 -22.59 -14.47 32.33
C LEU A 20 -21.30 -14.83 31.58
N LEU A 21 -20.64 -13.86 30.95
CA LEU A 21 -19.37 -14.07 30.25
C LEU A 21 -18.26 -14.52 31.22
N ASN A 22 -18.16 -13.88 32.40
CA ASN A 22 -17.21 -14.26 33.43
C ASN A 22 -17.46 -15.69 33.93
N LEU A 23 -18.72 -16.09 34.12
CA LEU A 23 -19.07 -17.47 34.48
C LEU A 23 -18.65 -18.46 33.39
N TYR A 24 -18.90 -18.14 32.12
CA TYR A 24 -18.52 -19.01 31.01
C TYR A 24 -17.01 -19.22 30.93
N TYR A 25 -16.22 -18.13 30.93
CA TYR A 25 -14.76 -18.24 30.77
C TYR A 25 -14.03 -18.76 32.02
N SER A 26 -14.63 -18.65 33.22
CA SER A 26 -14.04 -19.18 34.46
C SER A 26 -14.30 -20.67 34.68
N SER A 27 -15.34 -21.24 34.05
CA SER A 27 -15.84 -22.58 34.36
C SER A 27 -15.33 -23.70 33.45
N SER A 28 -14.52 -23.41 32.40
CA SER A 28 -14.00 -24.49 31.52
C SER A 28 -12.62 -24.18 30.90
N ASP A 29 -11.81 -25.24 30.71
CA ASP A 29 -10.62 -25.22 29.84
C ASP A 29 -11.09 -25.28 28.38
N HIS A 30 -11.63 -24.16 27.90
CA HIS A 30 -12.18 -24.04 26.56
C HIS A 30 -11.07 -24.15 25.52
N ASN A 31 -11.18 -25.12 24.61
CA ASN A 31 -10.34 -25.13 23.41
C ASN A 31 -10.85 -24.09 22.41
N LEU A 32 -10.53 -22.82 22.66
CA LEU A 32 -10.98 -21.69 21.84
C LEU A 32 -10.48 -21.75 20.38
N LEU A 33 -9.52 -22.63 20.11
CA LEU A 33 -8.98 -22.89 18.78
C LEU A 33 -9.58 -24.12 18.07
N SER A 34 -10.51 -24.87 18.70
CA SER A 34 -11.14 -26.00 18.03
C SER A 34 -12.39 -25.59 17.25
N GLU A 35 -12.36 -25.81 15.94
CA GLU A 35 -13.58 -26.07 15.18
C GLU A 35 -14.14 -27.41 15.59
N GLN A 36 -15.25 -27.44 16.31
CA GLN A 36 -16.11 -28.61 16.30
C GLN A 36 -17.55 -28.13 16.11
N THR A 37 -17.89 -27.93 14.85
CA THR A 37 -19.21 -27.60 14.28
C THR A 37 -20.33 -28.60 14.62
N GLN A 38 -20.11 -29.53 15.56
CA GLN A 38 -21.07 -30.55 15.97
C GLN A 38 -21.06 -30.87 17.48
N ASN A 39 -20.30 -30.14 18.32
CA ASN A 39 -20.29 -30.37 19.77
C ASN A 39 -21.04 -29.28 20.54
N VAL A 40 -21.51 -29.63 21.75
CA VAL A 40 -22.27 -28.77 22.68
C VAL A 40 -21.61 -27.40 22.90
N PHE A 41 -20.28 -27.32 22.85
CA PHE A 41 -19.50 -26.08 22.95
C PHE A 41 -19.82 -25.03 21.88
N ASP A 42 -20.23 -25.45 20.68
CA ASP A 42 -20.66 -24.53 19.61
C ASP A 42 -22.01 -23.88 19.95
N CYS A 43 -22.89 -24.60 20.65
CA CYS A 43 -24.17 -24.04 21.11
C CYS A 43 -23.97 -22.95 22.17
N ASP A 44 -23.04 -23.13 23.11
CA ASP A 44 -22.80 -22.15 24.17
C ASP A 44 -22.18 -20.87 23.62
N LEU A 45 -21.19 -20.97 22.73
CA LEU A 45 -20.59 -19.79 22.10
C LEU A 45 -21.60 -19.07 21.21
N GLN A 46 -22.40 -19.79 20.42
CA GLN A 46 -23.48 -19.19 19.62
C GLN A 46 -24.53 -18.52 20.52
N PHE A 47 -24.85 -19.10 21.67
CA PHE A 47 -25.73 -18.49 22.65
C PHE A 47 -25.15 -17.18 23.20
N LEU A 48 -23.87 -17.17 23.60
CA LEU A 48 -23.20 -15.94 24.03
C LEU A 48 -23.18 -14.87 22.94
N LYS A 49 -22.94 -15.26 21.69
CA LYS A 49 -23.04 -14.34 20.55
C LYS A 49 -24.42 -13.72 20.43
N LEU A 50 -25.50 -14.50 20.61
CA LEU A 50 -26.87 -13.96 20.61
C LEU A 50 -27.10 -12.96 21.76
N VAL A 51 -26.70 -13.32 22.98
CA VAL A 51 -26.86 -12.46 24.17
C VAL A 51 -26.11 -11.14 24.01
N CYS A 52 -24.92 -11.21 23.42
CA CYS A 52 -24.04 -10.05 23.26
C CYS A 52 -24.28 -9.26 21.97
N CYS A 53 -25.35 -9.57 21.23
CA CYS A 53 -25.65 -8.96 19.92
C CYS A 53 -24.53 -9.13 18.87
N MET A 54 -23.73 -10.20 18.98
CA MET A 54 -22.69 -10.61 18.03
C MET A 54 -23.23 -11.56 16.94
N SER A 55 -24.50 -11.41 16.58
CA SER A 55 -25.18 -12.18 15.55
C SER A 55 -26.30 -11.35 14.95
N THR A 56 -26.49 -11.43 13.64
CA THR A 56 -27.58 -10.73 12.90
C THR A 56 -28.98 -11.16 13.35
N LYS A 57 -29.09 -12.31 14.02
CA LYS A 57 -30.35 -12.80 14.58
C LYS A 57 -30.73 -12.15 15.92
N ALA A 58 -29.81 -11.40 16.52
CA ALA A 58 -30.07 -10.73 17.79
C ALA A 58 -30.89 -9.46 17.59
N HIS A 59 -31.86 -9.22 18.46
CA HIS A 59 -32.57 -7.94 18.49
C HIS A 59 -31.64 -6.83 19.01
N MET A 60 -31.47 -5.75 18.23
CA MET A 60 -30.65 -4.61 18.60
C MET A 60 -31.31 -3.74 19.68
N SER A 61 -30.52 -3.16 20.56
CA SER A 61 -30.92 -2.25 21.64
C SER A 61 -29.90 -1.16 21.87
N TYR A 62 -30.22 -0.23 22.77
CA TYR A 62 -29.33 0.87 23.16
C TYR A 62 -27.94 0.40 23.64
N HIS A 63 -27.85 -0.77 24.29
CA HIS A 63 -26.58 -1.31 24.82
C HIS A 63 -25.88 -2.30 23.87
N SER A 64 -26.38 -2.51 22.65
CA SER A 64 -25.83 -3.53 21.74
C SER A 64 -24.34 -3.33 21.45
N ASN A 65 -23.90 -2.10 21.16
CA ASN A 65 -22.48 -1.82 20.89
C ASN A 65 -21.58 -2.14 22.10
N SER A 66 -22.02 -1.81 23.31
CA SER A 66 -21.28 -2.11 24.54
C SER A 66 -21.20 -3.62 24.80
N LYS A 67 -22.29 -4.35 24.55
CA LYS A 67 -22.32 -5.82 24.69
C LYS A 67 -21.43 -6.52 23.65
N GLN A 68 -21.45 -6.06 22.40
CA GLN A 68 -20.59 -6.57 21.32
C GLN A 68 -19.11 -6.39 21.67
N LEU A 69 -18.74 -5.19 22.13
CA LEU A 69 -17.38 -4.88 22.54
C LEU A 69 -16.96 -5.74 23.75
N LEU A 70 -17.83 -5.87 24.75
CA LEU A 70 -17.59 -6.70 25.93
C LEU A 70 -17.35 -8.16 25.56
N PHE A 71 -18.14 -8.71 24.63
CA PHE A 71 -17.93 -10.08 24.12
C PHE A 71 -16.56 -10.24 23.48
N LEU A 72 -16.20 -9.36 22.53
CA LEU A 72 -14.90 -9.43 21.85
C LEU A 72 -13.75 -9.31 22.85
N HIS A 73 -13.84 -8.37 23.79
CA HIS A 73 -12.82 -8.18 24.81
C HIS A 73 -12.59 -9.44 25.66
N LYS A 74 -13.67 -10.06 26.16
CA LYS A 74 -13.58 -11.29 26.96
C LYS A 74 -13.09 -12.48 26.11
N TYR A 75 -13.57 -12.61 24.88
CA TYR A 75 -13.14 -13.66 23.96
C TYR A 75 -11.65 -13.56 23.64
N ILE A 76 -11.17 -12.36 23.30
CA ILE A 76 -9.76 -12.12 22.97
C ILE A 76 -8.86 -12.32 24.19
N THR A 77 -9.27 -11.83 25.36
CA THR A 77 -8.52 -12.05 26.61
C THR A 77 -8.37 -13.55 26.90
N ALA A 78 -9.45 -14.32 26.75
CA ALA A 78 -9.43 -15.76 26.92
C ALA A 78 -8.58 -16.46 25.86
N LEU A 79 -8.64 -16.00 24.60
CA LEU A 79 -7.84 -16.52 23.49
C LEU A 79 -6.34 -16.28 23.71
N SER A 80 -5.93 -15.08 24.12
CA SER A 80 -4.55 -14.74 24.45
C SER A 80 -4.02 -15.63 25.58
N THR A 81 -4.81 -15.80 26.64
CA THR A 81 -4.48 -16.68 27.78
C THR A 81 -4.32 -18.14 27.35
N PHE A 82 -5.23 -18.61 26.49
CA PHE A 82 -5.19 -19.97 25.95
C PHE A 82 -3.95 -20.21 25.08
N ILE A 83 -3.61 -19.27 24.20
CA ILE A 83 -2.46 -19.39 23.30
C ILE A 83 -1.15 -19.37 24.09
N GLU A 84 -1.03 -18.50 25.08
CA GLU A 84 0.17 -18.43 25.91
C GLU A 84 0.37 -19.73 26.71
N SER A 85 -0.71 -20.31 27.24
CA SER A 85 -0.65 -21.58 27.98
C SER A 85 -0.38 -22.82 27.10
N LYS A 86 -0.77 -22.79 25.82
CA LYS A 86 -0.64 -23.94 24.88
C LYS A 86 0.27 -23.63 23.68
N LYS A 87 1.20 -22.68 23.84
CA LYS A 87 2.05 -22.10 22.79
C LYS A 87 2.67 -23.14 21.85
N GLU A 88 3.33 -24.18 22.38
CA GLU A 88 3.99 -25.22 21.57
C GLU A 88 2.99 -26.00 20.70
N SER A 89 1.79 -26.28 21.22
CA SER A 89 0.76 -26.98 20.45
C SER A 89 0.19 -26.11 19.35
N VAL A 90 0.06 -24.80 19.57
CA VAL A 90 -0.45 -23.85 18.57
C VAL A 90 0.57 -23.66 17.45
N LEU A 91 1.86 -23.58 17.80
CA LEU A 91 2.94 -23.48 16.81
C LEU A 91 3.04 -24.72 15.91
N LYS A 92 2.72 -25.91 16.43
CA LYS A 92 2.68 -27.16 15.64
C LYS A 92 1.49 -27.22 14.67
N ASP A 93 0.42 -26.47 14.94
CA ASP A 93 -0.78 -26.41 14.11
C ASP A 93 -1.31 -24.97 13.98
N PRO A 94 -0.62 -24.13 13.19
CA PRO A 94 -1.01 -22.72 12.99
C PRO A 94 -2.26 -22.56 12.13
N SER A 95 -2.80 -23.65 11.56
CA SER A 95 -4.03 -23.62 10.75
C SER A 95 -5.22 -23.09 11.53
N LYS A 96 -5.22 -23.23 12.86
CA LYS A 96 -6.28 -22.74 13.75
C LYS A 96 -6.45 -21.23 13.73
N PHE A 97 -5.36 -20.47 13.55
CA PHE A 97 -5.46 -19.01 13.37
C PHE A 97 -6.21 -18.63 12.11
N LYS A 98 -6.10 -19.44 11.05
CA LYS A 98 -6.79 -19.24 9.75
C LYS A 98 -8.30 -19.43 9.83
N ILE A 99 -8.80 -19.82 11.00
CA ILE A 99 -10.22 -20.01 11.25
C ILE A 99 -10.72 -18.95 12.23
N VAL A 100 -10.09 -18.84 13.40
CA VAL A 100 -10.63 -18.03 14.50
C VAL A 100 -10.70 -16.54 14.17
N LEU A 101 -9.59 -15.94 13.72
CA LEU A 101 -9.57 -14.50 13.39
C LEU A 101 -10.49 -14.17 12.20
N PRO A 102 -10.49 -14.96 11.10
CA PRO A 102 -11.42 -14.77 9.99
C PRO A 102 -12.89 -14.91 10.40
N SER A 103 -13.20 -15.80 11.34
CA SER A 103 -14.54 -15.97 11.89
C SER A 103 -14.99 -14.73 12.68
N LEU A 104 -14.13 -14.19 13.56
CA LEU A 104 -14.42 -12.94 14.29
C LEU A 104 -14.59 -11.75 13.34
N LEU A 105 -13.72 -11.61 12.34
CA LEU A 105 -13.84 -10.55 11.33
C LEU A 105 -15.13 -10.68 10.52
N LYS A 106 -15.55 -11.92 10.19
CA LYS A 106 -16.81 -12.18 9.53
C LYS A 106 -18.01 -11.81 10.41
N ASP A 107 -18.02 -12.22 11.68
CA ASP A 107 -19.10 -11.87 12.61
C ASP A 107 -19.23 -10.34 12.74
N VAL A 108 -18.11 -9.63 12.88
CA VAL A 108 -18.10 -8.16 12.93
C VAL A 108 -18.63 -7.57 11.63
N GLU A 109 -18.17 -8.04 10.47
CA GLU A 109 -18.65 -7.54 9.18
C GLU A 109 -20.17 -7.73 9.00
N GLU A 110 -20.71 -8.89 9.40
CA GLU A 110 -22.15 -9.18 9.33
C GLU A 110 -22.97 -8.22 10.22
N ILE A 111 -22.48 -7.90 11.42
CA ILE A 111 -23.14 -6.93 12.31
C ILE A 111 -23.07 -5.51 11.75
N ILE A 112 -21.93 -5.11 11.21
CA ILE A 112 -21.75 -3.78 10.63
C ILE A 112 -22.62 -3.58 9.39
N ALA A 113 -22.86 -4.64 8.61
CA ALA A 113 -23.77 -4.60 7.46
C ALA A 113 -25.22 -4.28 7.84
N GLU A 114 -25.65 -4.58 9.07
CA GLU A 114 -27.00 -4.24 9.57
C GLU A 114 -27.15 -2.77 10.01
N VAL A 115 -26.04 -2.02 10.10
CA VAL A 115 -26.08 -0.58 10.42
C VAL A 115 -26.59 0.18 9.21
N ILE A 116 -27.77 0.80 9.36
CA ILE A 116 -28.55 1.42 8.28
C ILE A 116 -27.78 2.52 7.53
N LYS A 117 -27.00 3.33 8.25
CA LYS A 117 -26.32 4.49 7.68
C LYS A 117 -24.84 4.21 7.42
N PRO A 118 -24.34 4.37 6.18
CA PRO A 118 -22.93 4.17 5.84
C PRO A 118 -21.96 5.00 6.69
N GLU A 119 -22.31 6.24 7.04
CA GLU A 119 -21.47 7.09 7.89
C GLU A 119 -21.36 6.60 9.35
N GLU A 120 -22.32 5.81 9.83
CA GLU A 120 -22.30 5.22 11.17
C GLU A 120 -21.56 3.87 11.19
N GLN A 121 -21.48 3.17 10.04
CA GLN A 121 -20.80 1.87 9.91
C GLN A 121 -19.33 1.94 10.33
N ILE A 122 -18.58 2.95 9.91
CA ILE A 122 -17.18 3.09 10.28
C ILE A 122 -17.01 3.29 11.79
N ASN A 123 -17.86 4.12 12.41
CA ASN A 123 -17.81 4.41 13.85
C ASN A 123 -18.17 3.17 14.69
N ALA A 124 -19.11 2.35 14.21
CA ALA A 124 -19.45 1.08 14.84
C ALA A 124 -18.34 0.02 14.66
N ALA A 125 -17.67 0.00 13.50
CA ALA A 125 -16.64 -0.99 13.19
C ALA A 125 -15.34 -0.75 13.94
N LEU A 126 -14.91 0.51 14.07
CA LEU A 126 -13.62 0.89 14.67
C LEU A 126 -13.32 0.23 16.04
N PRO A 127 -14.19 0.32 17.07
CA PRO A 127 -13.90 -0.30 18.36
C PRO A 127 -13.82 -1.83 18.28
N LEU A 128 -14.64 -2.47 17.43
CA LEU A 128 -14.64 -3.93 17.26
C LEU A 128 -13.38 -4.40 16.53
N THR A 129 -12.97 -3.71 15.46
CA THR A 129 -11.72 -4.02 14.76
C THR A 129 -10.50 -3.74 15.62
N ARG A 130 -10.58 -2.76 16.53
CA ARG A 130 -9.53 -2.45 17.50
C ARG A 130 -9.28 -3.59 18.45
N GLU A 131 -10.32 -4.17 19.06
CA GLU A 131 -10.15 -5.34 19.90
C GLU A 131 -9.45 -6.48 19.12
N ILE A 132 -9.94 -6.81 17.93
CA ILE A 132 -9.38 -7.89 17.10
C ILE A 132 -7.92 -7.64 16.71
N LEU A 133 -7.54 -6.42 16.34
CA LEU A 133 -6.16 -6.13 15.95
C LEU A 133 -5.22 -5.96 17.15
N CYS A 134 -5.71 -5.47 18.30
CA CYS A 134 -4.92 -5.38 19.53
C CYS A 134 -4.47 -6.76 20.03
N PHE A 135 -5.22 -7.83 19.74
CA PHE A 135 -4.78 -9.20 19.98
C PHE A 135 -3.37 -9.49 19.44
N LEU A 136 -2.99 -8.88 18.30
CA LEU A 136 -1.67 -9.07 17.70
C LEU A 136 -0.53 -8.49 18.57
N ASN A 137 -0.84 -7.51 19.42
CA ASN A 137 0.12 -6.93 20.36
C ASN A 137 0.36 -7.82 21.58
N ASP A 138 -0.63 -8.65 21.95
CA ASP A 138 -0.57 -9.50 23.13
C ASP A 138 0.26 -10.76 22.90
N LEU A 139 0.52 -11.10 21.63
CA LEU A 139 1.33 -12.26 21.25
C LEU A 139 2.82 -12.00 21.48
N SER A 140 3.42 -12.80 22.37
CA SER A 140 4.85 -12.72 22.72
C SER A 140 5.77 -13.34 21.67
N ASP A 141 5.28 -14.30 20.88
CA ASP A 141 6.08 -15.09 19.95
C ASP A 141 6.04 -14.54 18.51
N PRO A 142 7.19 -14.26 17.87
CA PRO A 142 7.22 -13.74 16.50
C PRO A 142 6.57 -14.66 15.44
N GLN A 143 6.63 -15.98 15.61
CA GLN A 143 5.98 -16.91 14.66
C GLN A 143 4.47 -16.91 14.83
N LEU A 144 3.97 -16.85 16.09
CA LEU A 144 2.54 -16.71 16.35
C LEU A 144 2.00 -15.38 15.79
N VAL A 145 2.71 -14.27 16.02
CA VAL A 145 2.37 -12.97 15.43
C VAL A 145 2.27 -13.10 13.91
N LYS A 146 3.27 -13.71 13.26
CA LYS A 146 3.26 -13.92 11.81
C LYS A 146 2.02 -14.72 11.36
N HIS A 147 1.71 -15.83 12.01
CA HIS A 147 0.55 -16.65 11.65
C HIS A 147 -0.79 -15.93 11.85
N ALA A 148 -0.92 -15.15 12.93
CA ALA A 148 -2.11 -14.34 13.19
C ALA A 148 -2.25 -13.22 12.14
N VAL A 149 -1.16 -12.53 11.80
CA VAL A 149 -1.13 -11.51 10.74
C VAL A 149 -1.47 -12.11 9.38
N ASP A 150 -0.85 -13.24 9.01
CA ASP A 150 -1.13 -13.95 7.76
C ASP A 150 -2.62 -14.33 7.66
N SER A 151 -3.25 -14.69 8.78
CA SER A 151 -4.67 -15.00 8.84
C SER A 151 -5.56 -13.78 8.55
N VAL A 152 -5.30 -12.65 9.22
CA VAL A 152 -6.02 -11.39 8.99
C VAL A 152 -5.83 -10.91 7.55
N VAL A 153 -4.60 -10.91 7.06
CA VAL A 153 -4.24 -10.51 5.69
C VAL A 153 -4.91 -11.42 4.66
N SER A 154 -4.92 -12.74 4.89
CA SER A 154 -5.58 -13.68 3.99
C SER A 154 -7.08 -13.44 3.91
N TRP A 155 -7.74 -13.10 5.03
CA TRP A 155 -9.17 -12.79 5.03
C TRP A 155 -9.46 -11.50 4.26
N LEU A 156 -8.73 -10.41 4.58
CA LEU A 156 -8.90 -9.10 3.93
C LEU A 156 -8.67 -9.18 2.42
N ASN A 157 -7.58 -9.84 1.98
CA ASN A 157 -7.23 -9.97 0.55
C ASN A 157 -8.31 -10.64 -0.31
N THR A 158 -9.21 -11.42 0.29
CA THR A 158 -10.30 -12.09 -0.43
C THR A 158 -11.59 -11.27 -0.51
N ARG A 159 -11.61 -10.06 0.09
CA ARG A 159 -12.84 -9.27 0.30
C ARG A 159 -12.64 -7.80 -0.09
N PRO A 160 -12.53 -7.50 -1.40
CA PRO A 160 -12.33 -6.13 -1.88
C PRO A 160 -13.44 -5.14 -1.53
N GLN A 161 -14.65 -5.63 -1.24
CA GLN A 161 -15.81 -4.81 -0.86
C GLN A 161 -16.09 -4.88 0.64
N SER A 162 -15.15 -5.38 1.45
CA SER A 162 -15.36 -5.49 2.89
C SER A 162 -15.50 -4.11 3.53
N LEU A 163 -16.54 -3.97 4.36
CA LEU A 163 -16.77 -2.78 5.19
C LEU A 163 -15.65 -2.59 6.24
N LEU A 164 -14.82 -3.62 6.46
CA LEU A 164 -13.74 -3.60 7.45
C LEU A 164 -12.40 -3.13 6.89
N LEU A 165 -12.23 -2.94 5.57
CA LEU A 165 -10.94 -2.50 4.99
C LEU A 165 -10.46 -1.18 5.60
N LEU A 166 -11.33 -0.17 5.68
CA LEU A 166 -10.99 1.15 6.24
C LEU A 166 -10.84 1.14 7.77
N PRO A 167 -11.77 0.54 8.55
CA PRO A 167 -11.58 0.33 9.98
C PRO A 167 -10.28 -0.39 10.33
N CYS A 168 -9.92 -1.45 9.60
CA CYS A 168 -8.66 -2.18 9.80
C CYS A 168 -7.45 -1.31 9.45
N LEU A 169 -7.48 -0.56 8.34
CA LEU A 169 -6.42 0.39 7.97
C LEU A 169 -6.18 1.42 9.09
N GLN A 170 -7.25 2.09 9.53
CA GLN A 170 -7.17 3.13 10.56
C GLN A 170 -6.67 2.55 11.88
N THR A 171 -7.27 1.44 12.30
CA THR A 171 -6.93 0.77 13.56
C THR A 171 -5.48 0.31 13.56
N ALA A 172 -5.01 -0.33 12.47
CA ALA A 172 -3.64 -0.80 12.35
C ALA A 172 -2.64 0.34 12.56
N CYS A 173 -2.86 1.50 11.93
CA CYS A 173 -1.99 2.66 12.08
C CYS A 173 -2.03 3.30 13.49
N GLN A 174 -3.09 3.05 14.28
CA GLN A 174 -3.32 3.70 15.57
C GLN A 174 -3.02 2.84 16.80
N CYS A 175 -3.15 1.51 16.71
CA CYS A 175 -3.14 0.65 17.92
C CYS A 175 -2.06 -0.44 17.94
N LEU A 176 -1.43 -0.76 16.82
CA LEU A 176 -0.42 -1.82 16.79
C LEU A 176 0.90 -1.32 17.38
N ASN A 177 1.68 -2.20 18.01
CA ASN A 177 2.99 -1.84 18.55
C ASN A 177 4.12 -2.05 17.52
N SER A 178 3.96 -3.04 16.64
CA SER A 178 4.95 -3.36 15.61
C SER A 178 4.68 -2.58 14.33
N VAL A 179 5.59 -1.67 14.00
CA VAL A 179 5.58 -0.92 12.72
C VAL A 179 5.55 -1.86 11.52
N ALA A 180 6.23 -3.01 11.61
CA ALA A 180 6.20 -4.00 10.54
C ALA A 180 4.79 -4.56 10.31
N VAL A 181 4.07 -4.89 11.37
CA VAL A 181 2.70 -5.41 11.28
C VAL A 181 1.72 -4.33 10.83
N MET A 182 1.89 -3.09 11.30
CA MET A 182 1.11 -1.94 10.82
C MET A 182 1.16 -1.83 9.30
N VAL A 183 2.38 -1.83 8.74
CA VAL A 183 2.62 -1.68 7.30
C VAL A 183 2.03 -2.85 6.53
N THR A 184 2.20 -4.10 7.01
CA THR A 184 1.61 -5.28 6.37
C THR A 184 0.09 -5.18 6.24
N ILE A 185 -0.60 -4.82 7.33
CA ILE A 185 -2.07 -4.75 7.34
C ILE A 185 -2.55 -3.54 6.52
N ALA A 186 -1.89 -2.39 6.65
CA ALA A 186 -2.24 -1.20 5.88
C ALA A 186 -2.09 -1.44 4.37
N GLU A 187 -0.99 -2.06 3.93
CA GLU A 187 -0.76 -2.38 2.52
C GLU A 187 -1.81 -3.39 2.03
N CYS A 188 -2.10 -4.42 2.82
CA CYS A 188 -3.16 -5.38 2.48
C CYS A 188 -4.51 -4.68 2.26
N CYS A 189 -4.92 -3.79 3.16
CA CYS A 189 -6.18 -3.06 3.03
C CYS A 189 -6.23 -2.21 1.74
N LEU A 190 -5.16 -1.46 1.47
CA LEU A 190 -5.06 -0.60 0.29
C LEU A 190 -5.01 -1.42 -0.99
N VAL A 191 -4.17 -2.45 -1.06
CA VAL A 191 -4.06 -3.32 -2.23
C VAL A 191 -5.39 -4.00 -2.51
N THR A 192 -6.06 -4.51 -1.50
CA THR A 192 -7.37 -5.15 -1.68
C THR A 192 -8.41 -4.16 -2.22
N ARG A 193 -8.45 -2.94 -1.66
CA ARG A 193 -9.40 -1.91 -2.13
C ARG A 193 -9.16 -1.50 -3.58
N PHE A 194 -7.90 -1.32 -3.97
CA PHE A 194 -7.51 -0.89 -5.31
C PHE A 194 -7.39 -2.04 -6.33
N ASN A 195 -7.48 -3.29 -5.90
CA ASN A 195 -7.55 -4.46 -6.79
C ASN A 195 -8.99 -4.75 -7.28
N THR A 196 -9.82 -3.70 -7.36
CA THR A 196 -11.16 -3.72 -7.93
C THR A 196 -11.17 -2.92 -9.23
N GLU A 197 -12.14 -3.21 -10.09
CA GLU A 197 -12.34 -2.41 -11.28
C GLU A 197 -12.76 -0.99 -10.89
N ILE A 198 -11.90 -0.02 -11.20
CA ILE A 198 -12.16 1.41 -11.03
C ILE A 198 -12.50 1.94 -12.41
N LEU A 199 -13.78 2.28 -12.61
CA LEU A 199 -14.31 2.63 -13.93
C LEU A 199 -13.99 4.09 -14.29
N GLU A 200 -13.90 4.96 -13.30
CA GLU A 200 -13.76 6.40 -13.49
C GLU A 200 -12.60 6.99 -12.65
N PRO A 201 -11.77 7.91 -13.19
CA PRO A 201 -10.68 8.54 -12.45
C PRO A 201 -11.13 9.26 -11.16
N ASN A 202 -12.35 9.81 -11.16
CA ASN A 202 -12.91 10.47 -9.98
C ASN A 202 -13.16 9.51 -8.82
N GLU A 203 -13.47 8.24 -9.10
CA GLU A 203 -13.67 7.23 -8.07
C GLU A 203 -12.35 6.96 -7.31
N ALA A 204 -11.24 6.83 -8.03
CA ALA A 204 -9.91 6.68 -7.41
C ALA A 204 -9.59 7.86 -6.47
N ASN A 205 -9.89 9.09 -6.89
CA ASN A 205 -9.68 10.29 -6.08
C ASN A 205 -10.52 10.26 -4.80
N SER A 206 -11.81 9.88 -4.88
CA SER A 206 -12.68 9.75 -3.70
C SER A 206 -12.18 8.68 -2.73
N ILE A 207 -11.68 7.56 -3.23
CA ILE A 207 -11.08 6.51 -2.39
C ILE A 207 -9.84 7.06 -1.65
N TRP A 208 -8.95 7.75 -2.35
CA TRP A 208 -7.74 8.33 -1.72
C TRP A 208 -8.06 9.42 -0.70
N GLN A 209 -9.10 10.22 -0.92
CA GLN A 209 -9.58 11.20 0.06
C GLN A 209 -10.06 10.52 1.35
N LEU A 210 -10.87 9.47 1.21
CA LEU A 210 -11.36 8.68 2.33
C LEU A 210 -10.22 8.00 3.08
N VAL A 211 -9.32 7.33 2.37
CA VAL A 211 -8.10 6.72 2.92
C VAL A 211 -7.27 7.75 3.69
N SER A 212 -7.07 8.94 3.12
CA SER A 212 -6.27 10.01 3.74
C SER A 212 -6.91 10.57 5.01
N SER A 213 -8.25 10.55 5.12
CA SER A 213 -8.96 10.95 6.34
C SER A 213 -8.78 9.95 7.50
N CYS A 214 -8.62 8.67 7.18
CA CYS A 214 -8.45 7.58 8.13
C CYS A 214 -6.99 7.27 8.46
N PHE A 215 -6.05 7.63 7.58
CA PHE A 215 -4.64 7.27 7.70
C PHE A 215 -3.86 8.23 8.59
N GLN A 216 -3.49 7.78 9.79
CA GLN A 216 -2.74 8.58 10.76
C GLN A 216 -1.55 7.79 11.30
N VAL A 217 -0.34 8.23 10.96
CA VAL A 217 0.90 7.66 11.51
C VAL A 217 1.44 8.61 12.60
N PRO A 218 1.65 8.12 13.84
CA PRO A 218 2.25 8.92 14.90
C PRO A 218 3.63 9.49 14.52
N LEU A 219 3.88 10.75 14.85
CA LEU A 219 5.12 11.46 14.45
C LEU A 219 6.39 10.79 14.99
N ASN A 220 6.32 10.18 16.17
CA ASN A 220 7.45 9.54 16.85
C ASN A 220 7.94 8.25 16.17
N ILE A 221 7.13 7.62 15.31
CA ILE A 221 7.51 6.38 14.59
C ILE A 221 7.75 6.61 13.09
N SER A 222 7.71 7.87 12.65
CA SER A 222 7.55 8.19 11.24
C SER A 222 8.70 7.73 10.34
N ASP A 223 9.94 7.81 10.81
CA ASP A 223 11.11 7.37 10.04
C ASP A 223 11.13 5.83 9.94
N ASN A 224 10.88 5.16 11.06
CA ASN A 224 10.76 3.70 11.13
C ASN A 224 9.62 3.20 10.23
N PHE A 225 8.53 3.95 10.14
CA PHE A 225 7.38 3.62 9.30
C PHE A 225 7.74 3.62 7.81
N ALA A 226 8.36 4.70 7.31
CA ALA A 226 8.77 4.77 5.92
C ALA A 226 9.82 3.68 5.58
N HIS A 227 10.77 3.44 6.48
CA HIS A 227 11.74 2.34 6.32
C HIS A 227 11.08 0.97 6.25
N SER A 228 10.09 0.71 7.10
CA SER A 228 9.33 -0.54 7.06
C SER A 228 8.54 -0.67 5.75
N CYS A 229 7.96 0.42 5.23
CA CYS A 229 7.28 0.40 3.93
C CYS A 229 8.22 0.00 2.79
N VAL A 230 9.43 0.58 2.75
CA VAL A 230 10.44 0.27 1.73
C VAL A 230 10.88 -1.20 1.83
N ASN A 231 11.22 -1.66 3.02
CA ASN A 231 11.71 -3.03 3.25
C ASN A 231 10.65 -4.10 2.88
N GLN A 232 9.37 -3.79 3.06
CA GLN A 232 8.26 -4.69 2.72
C GLN A 232 7.70 -4.45 1.31
N CYS A 233 8.24 -3.50 0.56
CA CYS A 233 7.71 -3.07 -0.74
C CYS A 233 6.21 -2.67 -0.68
N ALA A 234 5.79 -2.04 0.41
CA ALA A 234 4.45 -1.56 0.67
C ALA A 234 4.22 -0.18 0.01
N HIS A 235 4.12 -0.19 -1.31
CA HIS A 235 4.12 1.00 -2.15
C HIS A 235 2.89 1.88 -1.96
N LEU A 236 1.69 1.29 -1.79
CA LEU A 236 0.46 2.06 -1.61
C LEU A 236 0.43 2.73 -0.23
N THR A 237 0.94 2.02 0.78
CA THR A 237 1.09 2.54 2.15
C THR A 237 2.11 3.68 2.19
N LEU A 238 3.25 3.51 1.51
CA LEU A 238 4.25 4.58 1.38
C LEU A 238 3.69 5.80 0.65
N TYR A 239 2.92 5.58 -0.43
CA TYR A 239 2.25 6.65 -1.17
C TYR A 239 1.25 7.41 -0.28
N CYS A 240 0.41 6.69 0.47
CA CYS A 240 -0.53 7.29 1.42
C CYS A 240 0.19 8.14 2.49
N TYR A 241 1.30 7.62 3.01
CA TYR A 241 2.17 8.35 3.93
C TYR A 241 2.72 9.64 3.32
N ILE A 242 3.14 9.61 2.04
CA ILE A 242 3.60 10.81 1.32
C ILE A 242 2.45 11.80 1.10
N LEU A 243 1.26 11.37 0.70
CA LEU A 243 0.10 12.26 0.52
C LEU A 243 -0.23 13.05 1.80
N ASN A 244 -0.22 12.37 2.94
CA ASN A 244 -0.46 12.99 4.25
C ASN A 244 0.67 13.97 4.66
N ARG A 245 1.90 13.75 4.15
CA ARG A 245 3.05 14.62 4.40
C ARG A 245 3.08 15.84 3.47
N THR A 246 2.86 15.65 2.18
CA THR A 246 2.88 16.71 1.17
C THR A 246 1.83 17.78 1.46
N SER A 247 0.64 17.40 1.94
CA SER A 247 -0.40 18.36 2.37
C SER A 247 0.00 19.23 3.56
N LYS A 248 1.02 18.83 4.34
CA LYS A 248 1.49 19.52 5.55
C LYS A 248 2.79 20.29 5.34
N PHE A 249 3.59 19.93 4.33
CA PHE A 249 4.89 20.54 4.09
C PHE A 249 4.80 21.74 3.15
N THR A 250 4.72 22.94 3.74
CA THR A 250 4.71 24.20 2.99
C THR A 250 6.12 24.77 2.74
N SER A 251 7.10 24.41 3.56
CA SER A 251 8.45 24.97 3.47
C SER A 251 9.31 24.30 2.39
N VAL A 252 10.14 25.11 1.71
CA VAL A 252 11.13 24.65 0.73
C VAL A 252 12.05 23.57 1.32
N GLY A 253 12.53 23.76 2.56
CA GLY A 253 13.40 22.80 3.23
C GLY A 253 12.74 21.42 3.43
N SER A 254 11.47 21.39 3.84
CA SER A 254 10.72 20.15 4.00
C SER A 254 10.49 19.44 2.66
N LYS A 255 10.18 20.18 1.58
CA LYS A 255 10.03 19.64 0.23
C LYS A 255 11.33 18.99 -0.26
N LYS A 256 12.49 19.64 -0.06
CA LYS A 256 13.81 19.10 -0.43
C LYS A 256 14.12 17.78 0.29
N LEU A 257 13.91 17.75 1.61
CA LEU A 257 14.14 16.55 2.41
C LEU A 257 13.23 15.40 1.96
N LEU A 258 11.94 15.68 1.75
CA LEU A 258 10.99 14.67 1.29
C LEU A 258 11.36 14.13 -0.09
N LEU A 259 11.75 14.99 -1.04
CA LEU A 259 12.20 14.57 -2.38
C LEU A 259 13.44 13.66 -2.30
N GLN A 260 14.42 14.03 -1.49
CA GLN A 260 15.62 13.22 -1.29
C GLN A 260 15.29 11.86 -0.68
N SER A 261 14.45 11.83 0.37
CA SER A 261 14.00 10.59 1.00
C SER A 261 13.22 9.72 0.02
N LEU A 262 12.33 10.30 -0.78
CA LEU A 262 11.51 9.58 -1.75
C LEU A 262 12.34 8.90 -2.83
N ILE A 263 13.33 9.60 -3.40
CA ILE A 263 14.25 9.01 -4.38
C ILE A 263 15.04 7.85 -3.77
N ASP A 264 15.52 8.00 -2.53
CA ASP A 264 16.23 6.93 -1.84
C ASP A 264 15.32 5.73 -1.51
N TRP A 265 14.08 5.97 -1.10
CA TRP A 265 13.08 4.93 -0.84
C TRP A 265 12.74 4.14 -2.10
N ILE A 266 12.49 4.82 -3.23
CA ILE A 266 12.24 4.18 -4.52
C ILE A 266 13.43 3.31 -4.91
N ARG A 267 14.66 3.85 -4.79
CA ARG A 267 15.89 3.13 -5.16
C ARG A 267 16.13 1.86 -4.34
N ARG A 268 15.74 1.86 -3.07
CA ARG A 268 15.91 0.72 -2.15
C ARG A 268 14.78 -0.30 -2.22
N SER A 269 13.65 0.03 -2.83
CA SER A 269 12.52 -0.88 -2.92
C SER A 269 12.76 -1.94 -3.99
N GLU A 270 12.46 -3.20 -3.67
CA GLU A 270 12.54 -4.29 -4.63
C GLU A 270 11.29 -4.32 -5.51
N LEU A 271 11.49 -4.28 -6.82
CA LEU A 271 10.42 -4.30 -7.81
C LEU A 271 10.33 -5.67 -8.49
N SER A 272 9.10 -6.05 -8.78
CA SER A 272 8.71 -7.25 -9.50
C SER A 272 7.44 -6.95 -10.30
N GLU A 273 7.10 -7.83 -11.23
CA GLU A 273 5.84 -7.74 -11.99
C GLU A 273 4.58 -7.59 -11.10
N LYS A 274 4.62 -8.07 -9.85
CA LYS A 274 3.49 -7.98 -8.90
C LYS A 274 3.26 -6.59 -8.30
N ASN A 275 4.29 -5.74 -8.27
CA ASN A 275 4.25 -4.46 -7.56
C ASN A 275 4.76 -3.26 -8.38
N GLU A 276 5.34 -3.48 -9.56
CA GLU A 276 5.94 -2.45 -10.39
C GLU A 276 4.97 -1.29 -10.72
N SER A 277 3.70 -1.59 -11.01
CA SER A 277 2.69 -0.58 -11.33
C SER A 277 2.40 0.37 -10.16
N LYS A 278 2.48 -0.12 -8.91
CA LYS A 278 2.24 0.68 -7.70
C LYS A 278 3.34 1.72 -7.49
N CYS A 279 4.57 1.43 -7.95
CA CYS A 279 5.71 2.34 -7.85
C CYS A 279 5.49 3.64 -8.66
N LEU A 280 4.66 3.60 -9.71
CA LEU A 280 4.35 4.77 -10.53
C LEU A 280 3.72 5.91 -9.73
N LEU A 281 2.96 5.61 -8.68
CA LEU A 281 2.40 6.61 -7.78
C LEU A 281 3.49 7.34 -6.99
N LEU A 282 4.60 6.68 -6.69
CA LEU A 282 5.75 7.32 -6.04
C LEU A 282 6.53 8.19 -7.04
N TRP A 283 6.61 7.76 -8.30
CA TRP A 283 7.26 8.54 -9.37
C TRP A 283 6.51 9.84 -9.66
N ASP A 284 5.17 9.79 -9.67
CA ASP A 284 4.32 10.98 -9.73
C ASP A 284 4.71 11.99 -8.65
N LYS A 285 4.86 11.54 -7.39
CA LYS A 285 5.26 12.43 -6.28
C LYS A 285 6.69 12.97 -6.41
N VAL A 286 7.62 12.23 -7.03
CA VAL A 286 8.96 12.76 -7.35
C VAL A 286 8.83 13.93 -8.31
N LEU A 287 8.05 13.78 -9.38
CA LEU A 287 7.86 14.82 -10.40
C LEU A 287 7.10 16.03 -9.83
N GLU A 288 6.04 15.79 -9.07
CA GLU A 288 5.26 16.84 -8.41
C GLU A 288 6.15 17.68 -7.47
N LEU A 289 6.97 17.04 -6.63
CA LEU A 289 7.89 17.75 -5.74
C LEU A 289 8.98 18.52 -6.51
N CYS A 290 9.49 17.95 -7.60
CA CYS A 290 10.41 18.64 -8.50
C CYS A 290 9.76 19.90 -9.10
N ILE A 291 8.51 19.82 -9.54
CA ILE A 291 7.75 20.96 -10.07
C ILE A 291 7.53 22.01 -8.98
N MET A 292 7.12 21.61 -7.77
CA MET A 292 6.95 22.56 -6.66
C MET A 292 8.26 23.29 -6.32
N LEU A 293 9.37 22.56 -6.25
CA LEU A 293 10.69 23.13 -5.97
C LEU A 293 11.18 24.03 -7.12
N ALA A 294 10.84 23.70 -8.37
CA ALA A 294 11.14 24.56 -9.50
C ALA A 294 10.40 25.92 -9.41
N HIS A 295 9.15 25.93 -8.95
CA HIS A 295 8.41 27.17 -8.65
C HIS A 295 9.02 27.95 -7.48
N ASP A 296 9.68 27.26 -6.55
CA ASP A 296 10.43 27.86 -5.43
C ASP A 296 11.88 28.28 -5.82
N ASP A 297 12.22 28.32 -7.12
CA ASP A 297 13.55 28.66 -7.68
C ASP A 297 14.69 27.70 -7.29
N GLU A 298 14.37 26.45 -6.96
CA GLU A 298 15.33 25.42 -6.53
C GLU A 298 15.81 24.54 -7.68
N LEU A 299 16.09 25.14 -8.84
CA LEU A 299 16.37 24.43 -10.11
C LEU A 299 17.59 23.49 -10.04
N GLN A 300 18.61 23.84 -9.25
CA GLN A 300 19.78 22.98 -9.06
C GLN A 300 19.46 21.70 -8.29
N VAL A 301 18.56 21.80 -7.29
CA VAL A 301 18.08 20.63 -6.55
C VAL A 301 17.25 19.74 -7.47
N VAL A 302 16.37 20.34 -8.26
CA VAL A 302 15.54 19.64 -9.25
C VAL A 302 16.40 18.91 -10.28
N GLN A 303 17.37 19.58 -10.89
CA GLN A 303 18.30 18.98 -11.86
C GLN A 303 19.00 17.75 -11.28
N LYS A 304 19.55 17.88 -10.06
CA LYS A 304 20.25 16.78 -9.37
C LYS A 304 19.30 15.62 -9.06
N ALA A 305 18.12 15.91 -8.53
CA ALA A 305 17.11 14.91 -8.20
C ALA A 305 16.65 14.12 -9.44
N LEU A 306 16.29 14.82 -10.52
CA LEU A 306 15.86 14.19 -11.77
C LEU A 306 16.99 13.36 -12.40
N SER A 307 18.25 13.82 -12.33
CA SER A 307 19.40 13.05 -12.83
C SER A 307 19.60 11.74 -12.07
N PHE A 308 19.49 11.76 -10.74
CA PHE A 308 19.53 10.55 -9.91
C PHE A 308 18.36 9.61 -10.21
N PHE A 309 17.16 10.17 -10.31
CA PHE A 309 15.96 9.41 -10.64
C PHE A 309 16.07 8.73 -12.01
N CYS A 310 16.51 9.44 -13.05
CA CYS A 310 16.73 8.87 -14.38
C CYS A 310 17.82 7.80 -14.43
N SER A 311 18.86 7.94 -13.61
CA SER A 311 19.89 6.90 -13.47
C SER A 311 19.29 5.60 -12.94
N HIS A 312 18.38 5.69 -11.97
CA HIS A 312 17.65 4.54 -11.45
C HIS A 312 16.65 3.97 -12.47
N LEU A 313 15.87 4.82 -13.15
CA LEU A 313 14.97 4.37 -14.23
C LEU A 313 15.72 3.64 -15.34
N SER A 314 16.92 4.10 -15.69
CA SER A 314 17.75 3.46 -16.71
C SER A 314 18.13 2.03 -16.32
N LEU A 315 18.46 1.79 -15.04
CA LEU A 315 18.73 0.45 -14.51
C LEU A 315 17.48 -0.43 -14.53
N LEU A 316 16.34 0.08 -14.05
CA LEU A 316 15.07 -0.64 -14.08
C LEU A 316 14.63 -0.98 -15.51
N GLY A 317 15.02 -0.16 -16.48
CA GLY A 317 14.75 -0.37 -17.89
C GLY A 317 15.59 -1.47 -18.54
N GLU A 318 16.61 -2.06 -17.90
CA GLU A 318 17.46 -3.06 -18.54
C GLU A 318 16.75 -4.41 -18.76
N ASP A 319 17.06 -5.11 -19.87
CA ASP A 319 16.46 -6.41 -20.18
C ASP A 319 17.05 -7.55 -19.34
N LYS A 320 18.25 -7.35 -18.79
CA LYS A 320 18.97 -8.32 -17.96
C LYS A 320 19.59 -7.60 -16.76
N ILE A 321 19.57 -8.25 -15.61
CA ILE A 321 20.25 -7.83 -14.39
C ILE A 321 21.68 -8.40 -14.38
N GLY A 322 22.65 -7.54 -14.07
CA GLY A 322 24.05 -7.93 -13.83
C GLY A 322 25.02 -6.81 -14.21
N ASN A 323 26.32 -7.03 -13.99
CA ASN A 323 27.35 -6.09 -14.45
C ASN A 323 27.15 -5.79 -15.95
N VAL A 324 27.19 -4.50 -16.31
CA VAL A 324 27.04 -3.99 -17.69
C VAL A 324 27.92 -4.76 -18.70
N LEU A 325 29.11 -5.19 -18.27
CA LEU A 325 30.02 -6.01 -19.07
C LEU A 325 29.51 -7.43 -19.38
N LEU A 326 28.81 -8.08 -18.45
CA LEU A 326 28.23 -9.41 -18.66
C LEU A 326 26.91 -9.32 -19.43
N ALA A 327 26.09 -8.31 -19.12
CA ALA A 327 24.83 -8.04 -19.82
C ALA A 327 25.05 -7.77 -21.31
N ALA A 328 26.13 -7.06 -21.68
CA ALA A 328 26.50 -6.78 -23.07
C ALA A 328 26.91 -8.03 -23.88
N VAL A 329 27.36 -9.09 -23.22
CA VAL A 329 27.73 -10.39 -23.84
C VAL A 329 26.57 -11.39 -23.80
N GLY A 330 25.42 -10.98 -23.26
CA GLY A 330 24.24 -11.83 -23.16
C GLY A 330 24.23 -12.76 -21.94
N LEU A 331 25.16 -12.60 -20.99
CA LEU A 331 25.19 -13.32 -19.72
C LEU A 331 24.58 -12.42 -18.63
N GLY A 332 23.43 -12.81 -18.09
CA GLY A 332 22.75 -12.04 -17.05
C GLY A 332 21.39 -12.65 -16.73
N GLN A 333 20.92 -12.44 -15.51
CA GLN A 333 19.59 -12.92 -15.13
C GLN A 333 18.54 -12.07 -15.86
N PRO A 334 17.42 -12.66 -16.33
CA PRO A 334 16.34 -11.88 -16.91
C PRO A 334 15.81 -10.89 -15.89
N SER A 335 15.39 -9.71 -16.36
CA SER A 335 14.72 -8.75 -15.49
C SER A 335 13.45 -9.35 -14.88
N PRO A 336 13.17 -9.14 -13.57
CA PRO A 336 11.93 -9.55 -12.90
C PRO A 336 10.76 -8.62 -13.23
N LEU A 337 10.98 -7.61 -14.08
CA LEU A 337 10.03 -6.58 -14.46
C LEU A 337 9.44 -6.87 -15.83
N SER A 338 8.17 -6.50 -16.01
CA SER A 338 7.48 -6.70 -17.27
C SER A 338 8.12 -5.88 -18.40
N VAL A 339 7.88 -6.32 -19.64
CA VAL A 339 8.30 -5.57 -20.84
C VAL A 339 7.69 -4.17 -20.86
N ASN A 340 6.42 -4.04 -20.44
CA ASN A 340 5.70 -2.76 -20.43
C ASN A 340 6.32 -1.79 -19.43
N PHE A 341 6.66 -2.26 -18.23
CA PHE A 341 7.28 -1.42 -17.22
C PHE A 341 8.70 -1.00 -17.61
N ARG A 342 9.51 -1.92 -18.13
CA ARG A 342 10.85 -1.58 -18.68
C ARG A 342 10.79 -0.59 -19.82
N PHE A 343 9.79 -0.71 -20.70
CA PHE A 343 9.53 0.27 -21.75
C PHE A 343 9.22 1.64 -21.13
N LEU A 344 8.31 1.72 -20.17
CA LEU A 344 7.95 2.96 -19.48
C LEU A 344 9.17 3.61 -18.79
N CYS A 345 10.02 2.84 -18.11
CA CYS A 345 11.27 3.33 -17.52
C CYS A 345 12.15 4.06 -18.54
N ARG A 346 12.32 3.48 -19.74
CA ARG A 346 13.14 4.05 -20.81
C ARG A 346 12.51 5.30 -21.42
N VAL A 347 11.18 5.31 -21.58
CA VAL A 347 10.44 6.50 -22.04
C VAL A 347 10.59 7.65 -21.05
N MET A 348 10.33 7.39 -19.76
CA MET A 348 10.43 8.40 -18.69
C MET A 348 11.86 8.93 -18.56
N SER A 349 12.86 8.05 -18.54
CA SER A 349 14.27 8.44 -18.47
C SER A 349 14.68 9.31 -19.67
N ALA A 350 14.34 8.89 -20.90
CA ALA A 350 14.65 9.66 -22.10
C ALA A 350 13.96 11.04 -22.10
N PHE A 351 12.67 11.08 -21.78
CA PHE A 351 11.92 12.34 -21.73
C PHE A 351 12.49 13.30 -20.68
N ILE A 352 12.68 12.85 -19.45
CA ILE A 352 13.17 13.70 -18.35
C ILE A 352 14.59 14.20 -18.64
N LEU A 353 15.49 13.34 -19.11
CA LEU A 353 16.87 13.75 -19.44
C LEU A 353 16.92 14.80 -20.55
N LEU A 354 15.98 14.78 -21.50
CA LEU A 354 15.84 15.83 -22.52
C LEU A 354 15.38 17.18 -21.95
N GLN A 355 14.79 17.18 -20.76
CA GLN A 355 14.45 18.41 -20.03
C GLN A 355 15.62 18.93 -19.18
N ILE A 356 16.78 18.25 -19.18
CA ILE A 356 17.98 18.63 -18.44
C ILE A 356 19.12 18.92 -19.45
N PRO A 357 19.09 20.07 -20.14
CA PRO A 357 20.11 20.43 -21.10
C PRO A 357 21.46 20.71 -20.43
N GLU A 358 22.54 20.48 -21.17
CA GLU A 358 23.85 21.04 -20.83
C GLU A 358 23.83 22.55 -21.07
N ASN A 359 24.51 23.31 -20.21
CA ASN A 359 24.64 24.77 -20.32
C ASN A 359 23.33 25.58 -20.29
N ALA A 360 22.25 25.00 -19.75
CA ALA A 360 21.00 25.72 -19.48
C ALA A 360 20.28 25.16 -18.24
N SER A 361 19.32 25.91 -17.74
CA SER A 361 18.42 25.46 -16.68
C SER A 361 17.49 24.35 -17.17
N VAL A 362 16.90 23.63 -16.22
CA VAL A 362 15.85 22.63 -16.47
C VAL A 362 14.73 23.25 -17.32
N ARG A 363 14.28 22.53 -18.36
CA ARG A 363 13.22 22.98 -19.27
C ARG A 363 11.85 22.82 -18.62
N LEU A 364 11.31 23.92 -18.13
CA LEU A 364 9.97 23.99 -17.54
C LEU A 364 8.90 24.49 -18.52
N GLU A 365 9.28 25.23 -19.56
CA GLU A 365 8.34 25.82 -20.52
C GLU A 365 8.53 25.26 -21.93
N ALA A 366 7.43 25.25 -22.70
CA ALA A 366 7.44 24.87 -24.09
C ALA A 366 8.39 25.78 -24.90
N MET A 367 9.14 25.19 -25.83
CA MET A 367 10.13 25.88 -26.67
C MET A 367 11.31 26.53 -25.91
N ALA A 368 11.46 26.30 -24.60
CA ALA A 368 12.64 26.76 -23.85
C ALA A 368 13.94 26.17 -24.43
N SER A 369 15.02 26.95 -24.38
CA SER A 369 16.35 26.60 -24.91
C SER A 369 16.86 25.23 -24.43
N GLY A 370 17.66 24.57 -25.27
CA GLY A 370 18.25 23.26 -24.95
C GLY A 370 17.45 22.05 -25.42
N TYR A 371 16.34 22.27 -26.15
CA TYR A 371 15.62 21.20 -26.84
C TYR A 371 16.47 20.58 -27.95
N LEU A 372 16.17 19.33 -28.31
CA LEU A 372 16.73 18.69 -29.51
C LEU A 372 16.21 19.41 -30.76
N PRO A 373 17.04 20.13 -31.52
CA PRO A 373 16.57 20.67 -32.79
C PRO A 373 16.26 19.51 -33.74
N VAL A 374 15.22 19.69 -34.56
CA VAL A 374 14.82 18.71 -35.57
C VAL A 374 15.96 18.62 -36.58
N THR A 375 16.76 17.56 -36.50
CA THR A 375 17.73 17.25 -37.54
C THR A 375 17.01 16.55 -38.69
N ASP A 376 17.19 17.05 -39.91
CA ASP A 376 16.70 16.41 -41.13
C ASP A 376 17.38 15.05 -41.30
N ASN A 377 16.77 13.97 -40.79
CA ASN A 377 16.98 12.54 -41.10
C ASN A 377 18.42 11.98 -41.27
N SER A 378 19.47 12.75 -41.03
CA SER A 378 20.85 12.34 -41.05
C SER A 378 21.16 11.78 -39.67
N GLY A 379 21.12 10.46 -39.52
CA GLY A 379 21.26 9.73 -38.25
C GLY A 379 22.60 9.86 -37.52
N GLY A 380 23.27 11.01 -37.59
CA GLY A 380 24.42 11.37 -36.77
C GLY A 380 24.02 12.02 -35.44
N PRO A 381 24.90 11.98 -34.42
CA PRO A 381 24.70 12.68 -33.16
C PRO A 381 24.64 14.20 -33.40
N TYR A 382 23.69 14.89 -32.75
CA TYR A 382 23.62 16.35 -32.78
C TYR A 382 24.88 16.94 -32.17
N GLN A 383 25.60 17.77 -32.93
CA GLN A 383 26.74 18.55 -32.44
C GLN A 383 26.32 20.01 -32.38
N PRO A 384 26.34 20.65 -31.19
CA PRO A 384 26.06 22.07 -31.08
C PRO A 384 27.11 22.87 -31.86
N SER A 385 26.67 23.95 -32.49
CA SER A 385 27.52 24.82 -33.33
C SER A 385 28.61 25.52 -32.51
N ARG A 386 28.38 25.68 -31.19
CA ARG A 386 29.27 26.28 -30.20
C ARG A 386 29.18 25.52 -28.88
N SER A 387 30.29 25.38 -28.17
CA SER A 387 30.36 24.65 -26.88
C SER A 387 29.51 25.26 -25.75
N SER A 388 29.06 26.52 -25.89
CA SER A 388 28.24 27.24 -24.91
C SER A 388 26.74 27.25 -25.23
N GLU A 389 26.31 26.70 -26.37
CA GLU A 389 24.89 26.66 -26.72
C GLU A 389 24.17 25.58 -25.89
N PRO A 390 22.97 25.86 -25.37
CA PRO A 390 22.15 24.86 -24.72
C PRO A 390 21.92 23.65 -25.64
N SER A 391 22.34 22.47 -25.18
CA SER A 391 22.23 21.24 -25.97
C SER A 391 21.82 20.04 -25.12
N PRO A 392 21.23 19.00 -25.72
CA PRO A 392 20.92 17.76 -25.00
C PRO A 392 22.20 17.13 -24.44
N SER A 393 22.14 16.70 -23.17
CA SER A 393 23.28 16.05 -22.54
C SER A 393 23.64 14.71 -23.20
N SER A 394 24.88 14.28 -23.03
CA SER A 394 25.32 12.93 -23.50
C SER A 394 24.43 11.80 -22.96
N SER A 395 23.98 11.92 -21.70
CA SER A 395 23.02 11.01 -21.07
C SER A 395 21.65 11.03 -21.77
N ALA A 396 21.14 12.21 -22.12
CA ALA A 396 19.88 12.36 -22.84
C ALA A 396 19.96 11.75 -24.25
N GLN A 397 21.06 11.99 -24.97
CA GLN A 397 21.28 11.40 -26.30
C GLN A 397 21.34 9.86 -26.22
N LYS A 398 22.07 9.32 -25.23
CA LYS A 398 22.16 7.88 -25.01
C LYS A 398 20.79 7.26 -24.66
N ALA A 399 20.02 7.91 -23.80
CA ALA A 399 18.68 7.46 -23.43
C ALA A 399 17.73 7.43 -24.66
N LEU A 400 17.79 8.45 -25.51
CA LEU A 400 17.00 8.50 -26.75
C LEU A 400 17.43 7.42 -27.77
N ILE A 401 18.74 7.18 -27.92
CA ILE A 401 19.26 6.10 -28.77
C ILE A 401 18.76 4.74 -28.27
N ASN A 402 18.81 4.51 -26.95
CA ASN A 402 18.33 3.28 -26.33
C ASN A 402 16.82 3.09 -26.57
N LEU A 403 16.02 4.15 -26.45
CA LEU A 403 14.58 4.12 -26.73
C LEU A 403 14.29 3.81 -28.21
N LYS A 404 15.00 4.45 -29.15
CA LYS A 404 14.92 4.15 -30.60
C LYS A 404 15.34 2.70 -30.91
N GLY A 405 16.30 2.17 -30.16
CA GLY A 405 16.77 0.79 -30.27
C GLY A 405 15.66 -0.25 -30.05
N LEU A 406 14.61 0.09 -29.29
CA LEU A 406 13.50 -0.84 -29.00
C LEU A 406 12.71 -1.24 -30.23
N LEU A 407 12.65 -0.40 -31.27
CA LEU A 407 11.99 -0.72 -32.54
C LEU A 407 12.58 -1.97 -33.22
N LYS A 408 13.88 -2.22 -33.00
CA LYS A 408 14.61 -3.37 -33.53
C LYS A 408 14.62 -4.57 -32.58
N ASN A 409 14.21 -4.39 -31.32
CA ASN A 409 14.22 -5.46 -30.31
C ASN A 409 12.93 -6.29 -30.40
N LYS A 410 13.09 -7.61 -30.59
CA LYS A 410 11.96 -8.55 -30.74
C LYS A 410 11.05 -8.58 -29.52
N ALA A 411 11.59 -8.41 -28.31
CA ALA A 411 10.83 -8.42 -27.07
C ALA A 411 9.79 -7.29 -27.00
N TYR A 412 10.00 -6.20 -27.75
CA TYR A 412 9.15 -5.01 -27.76
C TYR A 412 8.32 -4.88 -29.05
N SER A 413 8.25 -5.94 -29.85
CA SER A 413 7.58 -5.91 -31.17
C SER A 413 6.09 -5.55 -31.09
N ALA A 414 5.40 -5.94 -30.02
CA ALA A 414 4.00 -5.59 -29.75
C ALA A 414 3.79 -4.10 -29.39
N LEU A 415 4.86 -3.39 -29.02
CA LEU A 415 4.82 -1.99 -28.55
C LEU A 415 5.31 -0.99 -29.59
N ARG A 416 5.53 -1.40 -30.85
CA ARG A 416 6.17 -0.55 -31.88
C ARG A 416 5.46 0.79 -32.12
N ALA A 417 4.13 0.79 -32.11
CA ALA A 417 3.35 2.02 -32.28
C ALA A 417 3.60 2.96 -31.08
N GLN A 418 3.45 2.43 -29.87
CA GLN A 418 3.68 3.16 -28.62
C GLN A 418 5.12 3.67 -28.50
N ILE A 419 6.10 2.91 -28.98
CA ILE A 419 7.51 3.33 -29.00
C ILE A 419 7.69 4.53 -29.93
N ASN A 420 7.11 4.50 -31.13
CA ASN A 420 7.17 5.64 -32.06
C ASN A 420 6.49 6.87 -31.45
N ASP A 421 5.30 6.70 -30.88
CA ASP A 421 4.55 7.80 -30.24
C ASP A 421 5.36 8.39 -29.07
N ALA A 422 5.98 7.55 -28.24
CA ALA A 422 6.83 7.99 -27.14
C ALA A 422 8.10 8.73 -27.62
N ILE A 423 8.72 8.29 -28.72
CA ILE A 423 9.87 8.99 -29.32
C ILE A 423 9.43 10.36 -29.82
N GLN A 424 8.32 10.45 -30.55
CA GLN A 424 7.79 11.72 -31.05
C GLN A 424 7.39 12.65 -29.91
N TYR A 425 6.76 12.11 -28.87
CA TYR A 425 6.42 12.86 -27.67
C TYR A 425 7.69 13.41 -26.99
N ALA A 426 8.73 12.59 -26.84
CA ALA A 426 9.92 12.98 -26.11
C ALA A 426 10.76 14.07 -26.80
N ILE A 427 10.83 14.06 -28.14
CA ILE A 427 11.60 15.04 -28.92
C ILE A 427 10.82 16.31 -29.25
N ASN A 428 9.50 16.34 -29.02
CA ASN A 428 8.67 17.49 -29.34
C ASN A 428 9.04 18.66 -28.41
N PRO A 429 9.51 19.81 -28.95
CA PRO A 429 9.95 20.94 -28.13
C PRO A 429 8.80 21.60 -27.35
N ARG A 430 7.53 21.31 -27.69
CA ARG A 430 6.35 21.76 -26.95
C ARG A 430 6.10 20.97 -25.67
N HIS A 431 6.73 19.82 -25.48
CA HIS A 431 6.60 19.04 -24.26
C HIS A 431 7.77 19.36 -23.32
N CYS A 432 7.43 19.69 -22.08
CA CYS A 432 8.33 20.04 -20.98
C CYS A 432 7.83 19.42 -19.67
N LEU A 433 8.51 19.71 -18.55
CA LEU A 433 8.12 19.14 -17.24
C LEU A 433 6.82 19.72 -16.67
N LEU A 434 6.48 20.98 -16.98
CA LEU A 434 5.15 21.57 -16.74
C LEU A 434 4.26 21.28 -17.95
#